data_AF-A0A524NDP6-F1
#
_entry.id   AF-A0A524NDP6-F1
#
_cell.length_a   1.000
_cell.length_b   1.000
_cell.length_c   1.000
_cell.angle_alpha   90.00
_cell.angle_beta   90.00
_cell.angle_gamma   90.00
#
_symmetry.space_group_name_H-M   'P 1'
#
loop_
_entity.id
_entity.type
_entity.pdbx_description
1 polymer ?
#
loop_
_entity_poly.entity_id
_entity_poly.type
_entity_poly.pdbx_seq_one_letter_code
_entity_poly.pdbx_strand_id
1 'polypeptide(L)'
;MRELTVRGVLLAEGIANAIVLTAKTAVGLSTGSIAVLGDAVHSLTDIANNCVAFVVAGRSIEPPDVEHPYGHRKFESLAVFGLATLLTVIAVELAIRAVGRIGEPVDLSRWGLAMMLAVLAVNVGVATWERWWARRLDSDLLRADAMHTLGDVFTTVAVIIGWQLAARGHAWLDAAFALLMAGL
;
A
#
# COMPACT_ATOMS: atom_id res chain seq x y z
N MET A 1 0.33 28.56 -4.87
CA MET A 1 -0.86 27.89 -5.46
C MET A 1 -0.56 26.46 -5.88
N ARG A 2 0.45 26.17 -6.72
CA ARG A 2 0.84 24.78 -7.11
C ARG A 2 1.05 23.84 -5.91
N GLU A 3 1.79 24.26 -4.88
CA GLU A 3 2.06 23.42 -3.70
C GLU A 3 0.82 23.10 -2.85
N LEU A 4 -0.15 24.01 -2.78
CA LEU A 4 -1.41 23.78 -2.04
C LEU A 4 -2.29 22.76 -2.77
N THR A 5 -2.30 22.79 -4.11
CA THR A 5 -3.04 21.81 -4.92
C THR A 5 -2.38 20.44 -4.86
N VAL A 6 -1.04 20.35 -4.89
CA VAL A 6 -0.31 19.08 -4.74
C VAL A 6 -0.59 18.46 -3.37
N ARG A 7 -0.51 19.23 -2.28
CA ARG A 7 -0.85 18.75 -0.93
C ARG A 7 -2.31 18.28 -0.83
N GLY A 8 -3.24 18.95 -1.49
CA GLY A 8 -4.64 18.54 -1.54
C GLY A 8 -4.86 17.21 -2.25
N VAL A 9 -4.13 16.96 -3.33
CA VAL A 9 -4.17 15.67 -4.06
C VAL A 9 -3.60 14.54 -3.20
N LEU A 10 -2.43 14.75 -2.57
CA LEU A 10 -1.82 13.76 -1.67
C LEU A 10 -2.67 13.44 -0.44
N LEU A 11 -3.39 14.43 0.10
CA LEU A 11 -4.34 14.18 1.20
C LEU A 11 -5.54 13.35 0.75
N ALA A 12 -6.07 13.63 -0.45
CA ALA A 12 -7.18 12.86 -1.01
C ALA A 12 -6.77 11.41 -1.29
N GLU A 13 -5.58 11.21 -1.83
CA GLU A 13 -4.95 9.90 -2.03
C GLU A 13 -4.75 9.17 -0.69
N GLY A 14 -4.17 9.82 0.32
CA GLY A 14 -3.98 9.21 1.65
C GLY A 14 -5.29 8.74 2.28
N ILE A 15 -6.39 9.50 2.11
CA ILE A 15 -7.73 9.07 2.55
C ILE A 15 -8.22 7.87 1.74
N ALA A 16 -8.01 7.87 0.42
CA ALA A 16 -8.38 6.74 -0.44
C ALA A 16 -7.61 5.47 -0.05
N ASN A 17 -6.30 5.56 0.18
CA ASN A 17 -5.45 4.45 0.62
C ASN A 17 -5.91 3.91 1.97
N ALA A 18 -6.30 4.77 2.92
CA ALA A 18 -6.84 4.33 4.21
C ALA A 18 -8.15 3.55 4.08
N ILE A 19 -9.05 3.99 3.18
CA ILE A 19 -10.30 3.28 2.87
C ILE A 19 -9.98 1.92 2.22
N VAL A 20 -9.06 1.90 1.26
CA VAL A 20 -8.61 0.70 0.55
C VAL A 20 -7.98 -0.31 1.50
N LEU A 21 -7.09 0.12 2.40
CA LEU A 21 -6.50 -0.72 3.44
C LEU A 21 -7.57 -1.39 4.31
N THR A 22 -8.56 -0.60 4.75
CA THR A 22 -9.64 -1.10 5.61
C THR A 22 -10.48 -2.15 4.87
N ALA A 23 -10.81 -1.88 3.61
CA ALA A 23 -11.56 -2.80 2.76
C ALA A 23 -10.79 -4.11 2.51
N LYS A 24 -9.51 -4.04 2.10
CA LYS A 24 -8.65 -5.20 1.87
C LYS A 24 -8.51 -6.05 3.12
N THR A 25 -8.29 -5.42 4.28
CA THR A 25 -8.17 -6.11 5.58
C THR A 25 -9.46 -6.87 5.93
N ALA A 26 -10.62 -6.24 5.76
CA ALA A 26 -11.91 -6.88 6.01
C ALA A 26 -12.15 -8.09 5.08
N VAL A 27 -11.76 -8.00 3.81
CA VAL A 27 -11.86 -9.11 2.85
C VAL A 27 -10.89 -10.23 3.22
N GLY A 28 -9.63 -9.91 3.50
CA GLY A 28 -8.61 -10.90 3.86
C GLY A 28 -8.97 -11.70 5.11
N LEU A 29 -9.49 -11.02 6.16
CA LEU A 29 -9.93 -11.68 7.38
C LEU A 29 -11.19 -12.54 7.18
N SER A 30 -12.15 -12.08 6.37
CA SER A 30 -13.40 -12.82 6.14
C SER A 30 -13.27 -14.01 5.20
N THR A 31 -12.35 -13.93 4.23
CA THR A 31 -12.10 -15.00 3.24
C THR A 31 -11.01 -15.98 3.67
N GLY A 32 -10.20 -15.58 4.66
CA GLY A 32 -9.02 -16.31 5.07
C GLY A 32 -7.86 -16.27 4.08
N SER A 33 -7.96 -15.49 2.99
CA SER A 33 -6.91 -15.37 1.97
C SER A 33 -5.70 -14.62 2.52
N ILE A 34 -4.54 -15.27 2.47
CA ILE A 34 -3.27 -14.64 2.83
C ILE A 34 -2.83 -13.68 1.71
N ALA A 35 -3.11 -14.00 0.44
CA ALA A 35 -2.76 -13.10 -0.67
C ALA A 35 -3.42 -11.72 -0.50
N VAL A 36 -4.71 -11.69 -0.14
CA VAL A 36 -5.43 -10.43 0.12
C VAL A 36 -4.92 -9.72 1.37
N LEU A 37 -4.54 -10.47 2.42
CA LEU A 37 -3.89 -9.87 3.59
C LEU A 37 -2.52 -9.30 3.25
N GLY A 38 -1.76 -9.94 2.37
CA GLY A 38 -0.48 -9.42 1.88
C GLY A 38 -0.64 -8.12 1.10
N ASP A 39 -1.66 -8.04 0.26
CA ASP A 39 -2.03 -6.80 -0.43
C ASP A 39 -2.47 -5.68 0.53
N ALA A 40 -3.14 -6.04 1.65
CA ALA A 40 -3.45 -5.08 2.70
C ALA A 40 -2.18 -4.58 3.42
N VAL A 41 -1.22 -5.46 3.71
CA VAL A 41 0.08 -5.09 4.31
C VAL A 41 0.87 -4.17 3.38
N HIS A 42 0.86 -4.43 2.07
CA HIS A 42 1.48 -3.55 1.08
C HIS A 42 0.88 -2.13 1.14
N SER A 43 -0.45 -2.01 1.09
CA SER A 43 -1.10 -0.70 1.24
C SER A 43 -0.87 -0.04 2.61
N LEU A 44 -0.62 -0.80 3.67
CA LEU A 44 -0.22 -0.25 4.97
C LEU A 44 1.20 0.35 4.92
N THR A 45 2.13 -0.33 4.24
CA THR A 45 3.48 0.17 3.98
C THR A 45 3.43 1.49 3.24
N ASP A 46 2.57 1.61 2.22
CA ASP A 46 2.42 2.84 1.44
C ASP A 46 1.93 4.01 2.30
N ILE A 47 0.89 3.80 3.11
CA ILE A 47 0.39 4.83 4.04
C ILE A 47 1.47 5.24 5.03
N ALA A 48 2.23 4.28 5.56
CA ALA A 48 3.29 4.57 6.50
C ALA A 48 4.43 5.36 5.84
N ASN A 49 4.79 5.01 4.61
CA ASN A 49 5.78 5.74 3.82
C ASN A 49 5.30 7.15 3.50
N ASN A 50 4.03 7.33 3.12
CA ASN A 50 3.43 8.64 2.88
C ASN A 50 3.37 9.49 4.16
N CYS A 51 3.06 8.89 5.31
CA CYS A 51 3.12 9.58 6.61
C CYS A 51 4.54 10.05 6.94
N VAL A 52 5.55 9.19 6.74
CA VAL A 52 6.95 9.56 6.94
C VAL A 52 7.33 10.66 5.97
N ALA A 53 7.03 10.52 4.68
CA ALA A 53 7.30 11.52 3.66
C ALA A 53 6.62 12.87 3.98
N PHE A 54 5.40 12.85 4.50
CA PHE A 54 4.68 14.06 4.92
C PHE A 54 5.36 14.75 6.11
N VAL A 55 5.76 13.99 7.14
CA VAL A 55 6.48 14.53 8.31
C VAL A 55 7.85 15.08 7.90
N VAL A 56 8.54 14.37 7.01
CA VAL A 56 9.86 14.76 6.48
C VAL A 56 9.74 16.00 5.60
N ALA A 57 8.78 16.08 4.70
CA ALA A 57 8.52 17.25 3.88
C ALA A 57 8.10 18.47 4.72
N GLY A 58 7.45 18.22 5.87
CA GLY A 58 7.11 19.25 6.85
C GLY A 58 8.33 19.79 7.62
N ARG A 59 9.31 18.94 7.94
CA ARG A 59 10.48 19.31 8.77
C ARG A 59 11.79 19.53 8.03
N SER A 60 11.92 19.10 6.78
CA SER A 60 13.11 19.36 5.94
C SER A 60 13.25 20.82 5.50
N ILE A 61 12.21 21.65 5.71
CA ILE A 61 12.26 23.10 5.43
C ILE A 61 12.65 23.88 6.70
N GLU A 62 12.69 23.26 7.87
CA GLU A 62 12.96 23.95 9.12
C GLU A 62 14.49 24.17 9.28
N PRO A 63 14.96 25.43 9.33
CA PRO A 63 16.40 25.71 9.47
C PRO A 63 16.93 25.17 10.82
N PRO A 64 18.23 24.93 10.93
CA PRO A 64 18.84 24.43 12.17
C PRO A 64 18.43 25.29 13.37
N ASP A 65 17.86 24.68 14.42
CA ASP A 65 17.54 25.36 15.68
C ASP A 65 18.73 25.27 16.67
N VAL A 66 18.65 26.03 17.77
CA VAL A 66 19.70 26.17 18.78
C VAL A 66 19.91 24.89 19.62
N GLU A 67 18.88 24.05 19.78
CA GLU A 67 18.91 22.71 20.39
C GLU A 67 19.40 21.62 19.41
N HIS A 68 19.27 21.83 18.09
CA HIS A 68 19.68 20.88 17.04
C HIS A 68 20.62 21.50 15.98
N PRO A 69 21.86 21.86 16.34
CA PRO A 69 22.82 22.52 15.44
C PRO A 69 23.26 21.67 14.22
N TYR A 70 22.96 20.36 14.21
CA TYR A 70 23.20 19.45 13.07
C TYR A 70 21.93 19.11 12.27
N GLY A 71 20.77 19.68 12.62
CA GLY A 71 19.48 19.43 11.99
C GLY A 71 18.75 18.15 12.44
N HIS A 72 17.46 18.04 12.10
CA HIS A 72 16.56 16.95 12.53
C HIS A 72 16.70 15.62 11.76
N ARG A 73 17.63 15.54 10.80
CA ARG A 73 17.81 14.39 9.89
C ARG A 73 18.13 13.06 10.59
N LYS A 74 18.72 13.11 11.79
CA LYS A 74 19.01 11.90 12.60
C LYS A 74 17.74 11.26 13.16
N PHE A 75 16.76 12.07 13.60
CA PHE A 75 15.48 11.57 14.10
C PHE A 75 14.61 11.00 12.98
N GLU A 76 14.67 11.61 11.80
CA GLU A 76 14.07 11.08 10.57
C GLU A 76 14.62 9.69 10.21
N SER A 77 15.95 9.55 10.22
CA SER A 77 16.60 8.27 9.93
C SER A 77 16.20 7.18 10.94
N LEU A 78 16.09 7.52 12.22
CA LEU A 78 15.60 6.62 13.27
C LEU A 78 14.12 6.23 13.07
N ALA A 79 13.26 7.17 12.66
CA ALA A 79 11.85 6.91 12.39
C ALA A 79 11.67 5.99 11.16
N VAL A 80 12.38 6.26 10.06
CA VAL A 80 12.41 5.41 8.86
C VAL A 80 12.92 4.02 9.21
N PHE A 81 13.99 3.92 10.00
CA PHE A 81 14.54 2.63 10.44
C PHE A 81 13.55 1.84 11.31
N GLY A 82 12.88 2.50 12.25
CA GLY A 82 11.85 1.87 13.09
C GLY A 82 10.68 1.35 12.26
N LEU A 83 10.21 2.14 11.29
CA LEU A 83 9.16 1.72 10.36
C LEU A 83 9.61 0.53 9.50
N ALA A 84 10.79 0.61 8.88
CA ALA A 84 11.34 -0.46 8.06
C ALA A 84 11.48 -1.78 8.86
N THR A 85 11.89 -1.70 10.13
CA THR A 85 11.98 -2.86 11.02
C THR A 85 10.60 -3.47 11.28
N LEU A 86 9.59 -2.65 11.60
CA LEU A 86 8.23 -3.13 11.83
C LEU A 86 7.65 -3.81 10.59
N LEU A 87 7.79 -3.17 9.41
CA LEU A 87 7.30 -3.72 8.15
C LEU A 87 8.01 -5.02 7.77
N THR A 88 9.31 -5.12 8.04
CA THR A 88 10.07 -6.37 7.82
C THR A 88 9.52 -7.50 8.70
N VAL A 89 9.20 -7.22 9.97
CA VAL A 89 8.60 -8.22 10.86
C VAL A 89 7.25 -8.70 10.31
N ILE A 90 6.40 -7.78 9.86
CA ILE A 90 5.09 -8.11 9.27
C ILE A 90 5.26 -8.94 7.99
N ALA A 91 6.20 -8.58 7.12
CA ALA A 91 6.48 -9.31 5.87
C ALA A 91 6.97 -10.74 6.15
N VAL A 92 7.87 -10.92 7.13
CA VAL A 92 8.33 -12.26 7.56
C VAL A 92 7.18 -13.06 8.15
N GLU A 93 6.34 -12.46 8.99
CA GLU A 93 5.17 -13.12 9.55
C GLU A 93 4.18 -13.55 8.46
N LEU A 94 3.93 -12.69 7.47
CA LEU A 94 3.11 -13.00 6.31
C LEU A 94 3.70 -14.18 5.51
N ALA A 95 5.01 -14.20 5.28
CA ALA A 95 5.67 -15.29 4.57
C ALA A 95 5.58 -16.62 5.33
N ILE A 96 5.77 -16.61 6.66
CA ILE A 96 5.62 -17.81 7.50
C ILE A 96 4.18 -18.32 7.43
N ARG A 97 3.18 -17.43 7.54
CA ARG A 97 1.77 -17.79 7.42
C ARG A 97 1.46 -18.33 6.02
N ALA A 98 2.01 -17.72 4.98
CA ALA A 98 1.82 -18.15 3.59
C ALA A 98 2.29 -19.59 3.39
N VAL A 99 3.48 -19.93 3.90
CA VAL A 99 4.01 -21.30 3.86
C VAL A 99 3.19 -22.26 4.71
N GLY A 100 2.78 -21.83 5.91
CA GLY A 100 2.02 -22.67 6.84
C GLY A 100 0.62 -23.03 6.36
N ARG A 101 -0.02 -22.17 5.55
CA ARG A 101 -1.37 -22.40 5.02
C ARG A 101 -1.39 -22.91 3.58
N ILE A 102 -0.26 -23.38 3.05
CA ILE A 102 -0.23 -24.04 1.73
C ILE A 102 -1.18 -25.23 1.76
N GLY A 103 -2.24 -25.16 0.94
CA GLY A 103 -3.24 -26.23 0.84
C GLY A 103 -4.47 -26.05 1.73
N GLU A 104 -4.54 -25.02 2.57
CA GLU A 104 -5.79 -24.69 3.27
C GLU A 104 -6.84 -24.15 2.27
N PRO A 105 -8.11 -24.58 2.37
CA PRO A 105 -9.17 -24.08 1.50
C PRO A 105 -9.41 -22.60 1.80
N VAL A 106 -9.46 -21.80 0.73
CA VAL A 106 -9.80 -20.37 0.80
C VAL A 106 -11.25 -20.19 0.38
N ASP A 107 -12.00 -19.40 1.14
CA ASP A 107 -13.43 -19.23 0.90
C ASP A 107 -13.71 -18.34 -0.32
N LEU A 108 -14.60 -18.84 -1.18
CA LEU A 108 -15.11 -18.09 -2.33
C LEU A 108 -16.22 -17.11 -1.87
N SER A 109 -15.82 -15.93 -1.41
CA SER A 109 -16.77 -14.89 -1.01
C SER A 109 -17.16 -13.99 -2.19
N ARG A 110 -18.42 -14.09 -2.65
CA ARG A 110 -18.99 -13.17 -3.65
C ARG A 110 -18.93 -11.71 -3.20
N TRP A 111 -19.12 -11.47 -1.90
CA TRP A 111 -18.97 -10.14 -1.33
C TRP A 111 -17.51 -9.68 -1.38
N GLY A 112 -16.57 -10.53 -0.95
CA GLY A 112 -15.14 -10.21 -1.00
C GLY A 112 -14.67 -9.82 -2.41
N LEU A 113 -15.14 -10.52 -3.44
CA LEU A 113 -14.81 -10.20 -4.83
C LEU A 113 -15.40 -8.86 -5.26
N ALA A 114 -16.66 -8.56 -4.91
CA ALA A 114 -17.25 -7.27 -5.23
C ALA A 114 -16.49 -6.12 -4.56
N MET A 115 -16.05 -6.31 -3.31
CA MET A 115 -15.25 -5.34 -2.57
C MET A 115 -13.86 -5.14 -3.21
N MET A 116 -13.15 -6.22 -3.56
CA MET A 116 -11.84 -6.12 -4.20
C MET A 116 -11.91 -5.47 -5.58
N LEU A 117 -12.98 -5.72 -6.34
CA LEU A 117 -13.23 -5.00 -7.60
C LEU A 117 -13.54 -3.52 -7.38
N ALA A 118 -14.25 -3.17 -6.30
CA ALA A 118 -14.46 -1.77 -5.92
C ALA A 118 -13.14 -1.09 -5.54
N VAL A 119 -12.28 -1.75 -4.75
CA VAL A 119 -10.93 -1.29 -4.43
C VAL A 119 -10.10 -1.07 -5.70
N LEU A 120 -10.12 -2.02 -6.63
CA LEU A 120 -9.44 -1.89 -7.91
C LEU A 120 -9.94 -0.68 -8.71
N ALA A 121 -11.25 -0.46 -8.75
CA ALA A 121 -11.83 0.69 -9.43
C ALA A 121 -11.42 2.03 -8.79
N VAL A 122 -11.32 2.08 -7.45
CA VAL A 122 -10.81 3.24 -6.72
C VAL A 122 -9.35 3.50 -7.09
N ASN A 123 -8.47 2.49 -7.03
CA ASN A 123 -7.05 2.67 -7.34
C ASN A 123 -6.83 3.12 -8.80
N VAL A 124 -7.59 2.59 -9.76
CA VAL A 124 -7.56 3.06 -11.15
C VAL A 124 -8.05 4.51 -11.27
N GLY A 125 -9.12 4.86 -10.54
CA GLY A 125 -9.63 6.23 -10.49
C GLY A 125 -8.60 7.22 -9.93
N VAL A 126 -7.94 6.86 -8.83
CA VAL A 126 -6.89 7.67 -8.19
C VAL A 126 -5.68 7.81 -9.13
N ALA A 127 -5.17 6.70 -9.66
CA ALA A 127 -4.03 6.71 -10.58
C ALA A 127 -4.28 7.56 -11.84
N THR A 128 -5.48 7.50 -12.43
CA THR A 128 -5.82 8.30 -13.60
C THR A 128 -5.99 9.78 -13.26
N TRP A 129 -6.56 10.09 -12.10
CA TRP A 129 -6.71 11.45 -11.57
C TRP A 129 -5.36 12.11 -11.29
N GLU A 130 -4.46 11.41 -10.59
CA GLU A 130 -3.08 11.84 -10.33
C GLU A 130 -2.32 12.07 -11.62
N ARG A 131 -2.40 11.14 -12.56
CA ARG A 131 -1.72 11.27 -13.86
C ARG A 131 -2.20 12.48 -14.64
N TRP A 132 -3.48 12.83 -14.52
CA TRP A 132 -4.03 14.04 -15.13
C TRP A 132 -3.48 15.31 -14.45
N TRP A 133 -3.45 15.35 -13.12
CA TRP A 133 -2.87 16.48 -12.37
C TRP A 133 -1.35 16.60 -12.57
N ALA A 134 -0.63 15.49 -12.63
CA ALA A 134 0.81 15.44 -12.91
C ALA A 134 1.14 16.13 -14.22
N ARG A 135 0.36 15.87 -15.29
CA ARG A 135 0.51 16.54 -16.59
C ARG A 135 0.13 18.02 -16.56
N ARG A 136 -0.91 18.39 -15.79
CA ARG A 136 -1.37 19.78 -15.68
C ARG A 136 -0.40 20.66 -14.88
N LEU A 137 0.20 20.09 -13.84
CA LEU A 137 1.08 20.79 -12.92
C LEU A 137 2.56 20.67 -13.29
N ASP A 138 2.89 19.82 -14.28
CA ASP A 138 4.26 19.50 -14.71
C ASP A 138 5.14 19.13 -13.51
N SER A 139 4.64 18.18 -12.70
CA SER A 139 5.25 17.79 -11.44
C SER A 139 5.78 16.36 -11.53
N ASP A 140 7.09 16.20 -11.38
CA ASP A 140 7.74 14.89 -11.33
C ASP A 140 7.30 14.07 -10.11
N LEU A 141 7.00 14.74 -8.99
CA LEU A 141 6.50 14.09 -7.78
C LEU A 141 5.15 13.39 -8.03
N LEU A 142 4.16 14.13 -8.54
CA LEU A 142 2.84 13.55 -8.88
C LEU A 142 2.94 12.50 -10.00
N ARG A 143 3.95 12.58 -10.87
CA ARG A 143 4.18 11.59 -11.92
C ARG A 143 4.74 10.29 -11.36
N ALA A 144 5.65 10.37 -10.39
CA ALA A 144 6.17 9.21 -9.68
C ALA A 144 5.05 8.54 -8.87
N ASP A 145 4.27 9.34 -8.16
CA ASP A 145 3.12 8.91 -7.38
C ASP A 145 2.07 8.20 -8.23
N ALA A 146 1.65 8.79 -9.35
CA ALA A 146 0.73 8.13 -10.30
C ALA A 146 1.27 6.79 -10.85
N MET A 147 2.59 6.65 -10.98
CA MET A 147 3.21 5.38 -11.40
C MET A 147 3.21 4.35 -10.27
N HIS A 148 3.37 4.79 -9.03
CA HIS A 148 3.24 3.96 -7.83
C HIS A 148 1.82 3.40 -7.70
N THR A 149 0.81 4.27 -7.76
CA THR A 149 -0.61 3.88 -7.71
C THR A 149 -0.99 2.94 -8.86
N LEU A 150 -0.40 3.11 -10.04
CA LEU A 150 -0.55 2.16 -11.14
C LEU A 150 0.05 0.78 -10.83
N GLY A 151 1.19 0.73 -10.12
CA GLY A 151 1.75 -0.50 -9.58
C GLY A 151 0.76 -1.21 -8.67
N ASP A 152 0.11 -0.48 -7.77
CA ASP A 152 -0.89 -1.03 -6.84
C ASP A 152 -2.12 -1.59 -7.54
N VAL A 153 -2.49 -1.02 -8.70
CA VAL A 153 -3.54 -1.59 -9.56
C VAL A 153 -3.12 -2.97 -10.06
N PHE A 154 -1.88 -3.11 -10.54
CA PHE A 154 -1.39 -4.40 -11.05
C PHE A 154 -1.25 -5.45 -9.94
N THR A 155 -0.77 -5.07 -8.75
CA THR A 155 -0.68 -5.99 -7.60
C THR A 155 -2.08 -6.43 -7.15
N THR A 156 -3.03 -5.49 -7.04
CA THR A 156 -4.42 -5.81 -6.68
C THR A 156 -5.06 -6.77 -7.71
N VAL A 157 -4.82 -6.56 -9.01
CA VAL A 157 -5.30 -7.50 -10.06
C VAL A 157 -4.69 -8.88 -9.89
N ALA A 158 -3.37 -8.97 -9.67
CA ALA A 158 -2.67 -10.22 -9.47
C ALA A 158 -3.23 -10.98 -8.26
N VAL A 159 -3.49 -10.28 -7.16
CA VAL A 159 -4.07 -10.82 -5.92
C VAL A 159 -5.50 -11.31 -6.14
N ILE A 160 -6.34 -10.55 -6.84
CA ILE A 160 -7.71 -10.98 -7.18
C ILE A 160 -7.66 -12.28 -8.01
N ILE A 161 -6.77 -12.35 -9.01
CA ILE A 161 -6.64 -13.55 -9.85
C ILE A 161 -6.15 -14.73 -9.01
N GLY A 162 -5.11 -14.53 -8.19
CA GLY A 162 -4.54 -15.55 -7.31
C GLY A 162 -5.56 -16.12 -6.33
N TRP A 163 -6.26 -15.24 -5.61
CA TRP A 163 -7.31 -15.61 -4.67
C TRP A 163 -8.46 -16.36 -5.36
N GLN A 164 -8.92 -15.88 -6.53
CA GLN A 164 -10.02 -16.51 -7.26
C GLN A 164 -9.65 -17.87 -7.86
N LEU A 165 -8.39 -18.12 -8.17
CA LEU A 165 -7.91 -19.44 -8.58
C LEU A 165 -7.74 -20.37 -7.36
N ALA A 166 -7.27 -19.83 -6.23
CA ALA A 166 -7.16 -20.57 -4.98
C ALA A 166 -8.50 -21.09 -4.49
N ALA A 167 -9.52 -20.23 -4.52
CA ALA A 167 -10.90 -20.58 -4.15
C ALA A 167 -11.56 -21.60 -5.09
N ARG A 168 -10.99 -21.87 -6.28
CA ARG A 168 -11.45 -22.90 -7.23
C ARG A 168 -10.72 -24.25 -7.10
N GLY A 169 -9.86 -24.40 -6.10
CA GLY A 169 -9.16 -25.65 -5.78
C GLY A 169 -7.65 -25.61 -5.95
N HIS A 170 -7.06 -24.47 -6.33
CA HIS A 170 -5.61 -24.30 -6.42
C HIS A 170 -5.06 -23.52 -5.22
N ALA A 171 -5.31 -23.99 -4.00
CA ALA A 171 -4.96 -23.30 -2.75
C ALA A 171 -3.49 -22.85 -2.65
N TRP A 172 -2.56 -23.55 -3.31
CA TRP A 172 -1.14 -23.17 -3.38
C TRP A 172 -0.89 -21.82 -4.07
N LEU A 173 -1.80 -21.36 -4.96
CA LEU A 173 -1.67 -20.07 -5.63
C LEU A 173 -1.84 -18.91 -4.65
N ASP A 174 -2.70 -19.02 -3.64
CA ASP A 174 -2.86 -17.97 -2.62
C ASP A 174 -1.55 -17.75 -1.87
N ALA A 175 -0.89 -18.85 -1.46
CA ALA A 175 0.42 -18.79 -0.82
C ALA A 175 1.51 -18.26 -1.75
N ALA A 176 1.51 -18.64 -3.04
CA ALA A 176 2.49 -18.15 -4.01
C ALA A 176 2.38 -16.63 -4.22
N PHE A 177 1.15 -16.11 -4.37
CA PHE A 177 0.93 -14.66 -4.49
C PHE A 177 1.22 -13.93 -3.17
N ALA A 178 0.88 -14.51 -2.02
CA ALA A 178 1.25 -13.94 -0.72
C ALA A 178 2.77 -13.84 -0.54
N LEU A 179 3.53 -14.85 -0.97
CA LEU A 179 5.00 -14.80 -0.94
C LEU A 179 5.57 -13.77 -1.91
N LEU A 180 4.95 -13.61 -3.09
CA LEU A 180 5.31 -12.55 -4.02
C LEU A 180 5.10 -11.16 -3.40
N MET A 181 3.97 -10.96 -2.70
CA MET A 181 3.70 -9.70 -2.00
C MET A 181 4.65 -9.48 -0.82
N ALA A 182 5.05 -10.54 -0.10
CA ALA A 182 6.00 -10.42 1.00
C ALA A 182 7.42 -10.01 0.53
N GLY A 183 7.76 -10.25 -0.73
CA GLY A 183 9.06 -9.89 -1.32
C GLY A 183 9.08 -8.54 -2.05
N LEU A 184 7.93 -7.90 -2.23
CA LEU A 184 7.76 -6.61 -2.91
C LEU A 184 7.98 -5.46 -1.93
#